data_AF-A0A662BQU6-F1
#
_entry.id   AF-A0A662BQU6-F1
#
_cell.length_a   1.000
_cell.length_b   1.000
_cell.length_c   1.000
_cell.angle_alpha   90.00
_cell.angle_beta   90.00
_cell.angle_gamma   90.00
#
_symmetry.space_group_name_H-M   'P 1'
#
loop_
_entity.id
_entity.type
_entity.pdbx_description
1 polymer ?
#
loop_
_entity_poly.entity_id
_entity_poly.type
_entity_poly.pdbx_seq_one_letter_code
_entity_poly.pdbx_strand_id
1 'polypeptide(L)'
;MENQKLRKQNKIWISINYLSLITGILLFYIVKNHHMPLTILWFEVGIIAVLLVSFYKAFIITKFWKMVHTSSKDLDEREMQVVLNALRYAYSIFAIICIIIIYAFAIAENQPIDVVLAGGLLYFAHILPVGIVGWNEKNN
;
A
#
# COMPACT_ATOMS: atom_id res chain seq x y z
N MET A 1 -10.31 25.60 -8.02
CA MET A 1 -10.41 25.17 -6.59
C MET A 1 -10.81 23.71 -6.45
N GLU A 2 -11.68 23.18 -7.31
CA GLU A 2 -12.14 21.78 -7.26
C GLU A 2 -11.02 20.74 -7.45
N ASN A 3 -10.12 20.93 -8.43
CA ASN A 3 -8.98 20.03 -8.67
C ASN A 3 -8.01 19.93 -7.47
N GLN A 4 -7.84 21.01 -6.71
CA GLN A 4 -7.00 20.98 -5.49
C GLN A 4 -7.66 20.17 -4.37
N LYS A 5 -8.99 20.27 -4.23
CA LYS A 5 -9.76 19.52 -3.25
C LYS A 5 -9.72 18.01 -3.53
N LEU A 6 -9.90 17.62 -4.79
CA LEU A 6 -9.80 16.23 -5.24
C LEU A 6 -8.40 15.64 -4.99
N ARG A 7 -7.34 16.42 -5.25
CA ARG A 7 -5.96 16.00 -4.98
C ARG A 7 -5.70 15.77 -3.50
N LYS A 8 -6.12 16.71 -2.64
CA LYS A 8 -5.97 16.57 -1.19
C LYS A 8 -6.74 15.34 -0.69
N GLN A 9 -7.94 15.13 -1.21
CA GLN A 9 -8.76 13.97 -0.87
C GLN A 9 -8.11 12.65 -1.29
N ASN A 10 -7.52 12.58 -2.49
CA ASN A 10 -6.81 11.37 -2.94
C ASN A 10 -5.63 11.03 -2.02
N LYS A 11 -4.81 12.03 -1.66
CA LYS A 11 -3.68 11.83 -0.75
C LYS A 11 -4.12 11.27 0.61
N ILE A 12 -5.25 11.76 1.14
CA ILE A 12 -5.82 11.24 2.38
C ILE A 12 -6.19 9.76 2.22
N TRP A 13 -6.85 9.37 1.13
CA TRP A 13 -7.20 7.96 0.90
C TRP A 13 -5.97 7.06 0.74
N ILE A 14 -4.91 7.53 0.06
CA ILE A 14 -3.63 6.82 -0.04
C ILE A 14 -3.02 6.62 1.36
N SER A 15 -2.97 7.68 2.17
CA SER A 15 -2.46 7.60 3.55
C SER A 15 -3.28 6.63 4.41
N ILE A 16 -4.61 6.68 4.33
CA ILE A 16 -5.51 5.75 5.05
C ILE A 16 -5.23 4.30 4.62
N ASN A 17 -5.00 4.07 3.32
CA ASN A 17 -4.71 2.73 2.81
C ASN A 17 -3.38 2.18 3.36
N TYR A 18 -2.30 2.96 3.34
CA TYR A 18 -1.04 2.54 3.95
C TYR A 18 -1.14 2.34 5.46
N LEU A 19 -1.83 3.24 6.17
CA LEU A 19 -2.03 3.12 7.61
C LEU A 19 -2.85 1.88 7.97
N SER A 20 -3.92 1.58 7.24
CA SER A 20 -4.72 0.38 7.48
C SER A 20 -3.94 -0.91 7.21
N LEU A 21 -3.08 -0.94 6.19
CA LEU A 21 -2.19 -2.07 5.94
C LEU A 21 -1.22 -2.31 7.10
N ILE A 22 -0.49 -1.26 7.52
CA ILE A 22 0.48 -1.35 8.62
C ILE A 22 -0.23 -1.75 9.92
N THR A 23 -1.37 -1.12 10.21
CA THR A 23 -2.15 -1.41 11.43
C THR A 23 -2.67 -2.84 11.42
N GLY A 24 -3.15 -3.34 10.29
CA GLY A 24 -3.63 -4.72 10.15
C GLY A 24 -2.51 -5.73 10.42
N ILE A 25 -1.33 -5.53 9.82
CA ILE A 25 -0.16 -6.40 10.07
C ILE A 25 0.25 -6.35 11.54
N LEU A 26 0.40 -5.15 12.14
CA LEU A 26 0.82 -5.02 13.53
C LEU A 26 -0.19 -5.67 14.49
N LEU A 27 -1.49 -5.44 14.26
CA LEU A 27 -2.55 -6.03 15.08
C LEU A 27 -2.52 -7.56 15.00
N PHE A 28 -2.36 -8.12 13.81
CA PHE A 28 -2.24 -9.57 13.62
C PHE A 28 -1.12 -10.16 14.48
N TYR A 29 0.08 -9.54 14.48
CA TYR A 29 1.20 -10.00 15.31
C TYR A 29 0.95 -9.83 16.81
N ILE A 30 0.29 -8.75 17.23
CA ILE A 30 -0.09 -8.56 18.63
C ILE A 30 -1.07 -9.66 19.08
N VAL A 31 -2.10 -9.95 18.28
CA VAL A 31 -3.09 -10.99 18.57
C VAL A 31 -2.44 -12.36 18.64
N LYS A 32 -1.58 -12.68 17.66
CA LYS A 32 -0.84 -13.94 17.57
C LYS A 32 0.08 -14.16 18.78
N ASN A 33 0.80 -13.14 19.23
CA ASN A 33 1.80 -13.28 20.30
C ASN A 33 1.20 -13.20 21.72
N HIS A 34 0.13 -12.39 21.91
CA HIS A 34 -0.46 -12.15 23.23
C HIS A 34 -1.73 -12.95 23.52
N HIS A 35 -2.15 -13.87 22.65
CA HIS A 35 -3.35 -14.71 22.82
C HIS A 35 -4.60 -13.88 23.15
N MET A 36 -4.77 -12.78 22.43
CA MET A 36 -5.84 -11.81 22.66
C MET A 36 -7.24 -12.42 22.48
N PRO A 37 -8.27 -11.86 23.13
CA PRO A 37 -9.65 -12.37 23.02
C PRO A 37 -10.19 -12.27 21.59
N LEU A 38 -11.12 -13.19 21.27
CA LEU A 38 -11.78 -13.30 19.96
C LEU A 38 -12.44 -11.99 19.49
N THR A 39 -12.78 -11.08 20.41
CA THR A 39 -13.37 -9.77 20.10
C THR A 39 -12.45 -8.91 19.23
N ILE A 40 -11.13 -9.09 19.30
CA ILE A 40 -10.19 -8.33 18.45
C ILE A 40 -10.33 -8.71 16.97
N LEU A 41 -10.80 -9.91 16.64
CA LEU A 41 -11.05 -10.31 15.25
C LEU A 41 -12.06 -9.39 14.56
N TRP A 42 -13.07 -8.90 15.29
CA TRP A 42 -14.02 -7.93 14.71
C TRP A 42 -13.36 -6.60 14.36
N PHE A 43 -12.38 -6.17 15.15
CA PHE A 43 -11.61 -4.98 14.87
C PHE A 43 -10.69 -5.17 13.65
N GLU A 44 -10.06 -6.35 13.52
CA GLU A 44 -9.25 -6.72 12.36
C GLU A 44 -10.08 -6.76 11.07
N VAL A 45 -11.28 -7.35 11.10
CA VAL A 45 -12.25 -7.32 9.98
C VAL A 45 -12.60 -5.88 9.60
N GLY A 46 -12.80 -5.00 10.59
CA GLY A 46 -13.02 -3.58 10.37
C GLY A 46 -11.85 -2.89 9.66
N ILE A 47 -10.61 -3.19 10.05
CA ILE A 47 -9.40 -2.66 9.39
C ILE A 47 -9.32 -3.15 7.94
N ILE A 48 -9.61 -4.42 7.68
CA ILE A 48 -9.63 -4.97 6.30
C ILE A 48 -10.69 -4.25 5.47
N ALA A 49 -11.88 -3.99 6.01
CA ALA A 49 -12.90 -3.22 5.30
C ALA A 49 -12.43 -1.79 4.97
N VAL A 50 -11.76 -1.11 5.91
CA VAL A 50 -11.14 0.21 5.66
C VAL A 50 -10.06 0.13 4.60
N LEU A 51 -9.23 -0.92 4.60
CA LEU A 51 -8.20 -1.15 3.58
C LEU A 51 -8.82 -1.27 2.19
N LEU A 52 -9.88 -2.08 2.04
CA LEU A 52 -10.56 -2.27 0.76
C LEU A 52 -11.27 -1.00 0.26
N VAL A 53 -11.98 -0.30 1.14
CA VAL A 53 -12.67 0.96 0.79
C VAL A 53 -11.68 2.04 0.41
N SER A 54 -10.58 2.18 1.17
CA SER A 54 -9.53 3.14 0.86
C SER A 54 -8.82 2.80 -0.45
N PHE A 55 -8.56 1.51 -0.72
CA PHE A 55 -7.99 1.04 -1.99
C PHE A 55 -8.88 1.45 -3.18
N TYR A 56 -10.17 1.14 -3.09
CA TYR A 56 -11.12 1.47 -4.14
C TYR A 56 -11.17 2.98 -4.43
N LYS A 57 -11.26 3.81 -3.38
CA LYS A 57 -11.31 5.26 -3.51
C LYS A 57 -9.99 5.88 -3.99
N ALA A 58 -8.86 5.39 -3.49
CA ALA A 58 -7.54 5.94 -3.81
C ALA A 58 -7.06 5.56 -5.22
N PHE A 59 -7.35 4.33 -5.66
CA PHE A 59 -6.65 3.75 -6.81
C PHE A 59 -7.57 3.33 -7.96
N ILE A 60 -8.79 2.85 -7.66
CA ILE A 60 -9.73 2.39 -8.69
C ILE A 60 -10.50 3.57 -9.28
N ILE A 61 -11.12 4.40 -8.45
CA ILE A 61 -11.89 5.57 -8.91
C ILE A 61 -11.00 6.57 -9.66
N THR A 62 -9.77 6.77 -9.18
CA THR A 62 -8.79 7.69 -9.78
C THR A 62 -8.13 7.13 -11.05
N LYS A 63 -8.34 5.85 -11.37
CA LYS A 63 -7.73 5.12 -12.50
C LYS A 63 -6.21 5.00 -12.44
N PHE A 64 -5.55 5.43 -11.36
CA PHE A 64 -4.10 5.23 -11.19
C PHE A 64 -3.74 3.74 -11.18
N TRP A 65 -4.61 2.90 -10.62
CA TRP A 65 -4.43 1.45 -10.68
C TRP A 65 -4.33 0.95 -12.12
N LYS A 66 -5.25 1.41 -12.97
CA LYS A 66 -5.26 1.05 -14.39
C LYS A 66 -3.98 1.54 -15.06
N MET A 67 -3.61 2.80 -14.88
CA MET A 67 -2.42 3.40 -15.50
C MET A 67 -1.14 2.59 -15.24
N VAL A 68 -0.87 2.21 -13.98
CA VAL A 68 0.36 1.47 -13.62
C VAL A 68 0.34 0.01 -14.10
N HIS A 69 -0.84 -0.58 -14.30
CA HIS A 69 -1.00 -1.97 -14.76
C HIS A 69 -1.32 -2.10 -16.26
N THR A 70 -1.44 -0.99 -16.97
CA THR A 70 -1.59 -0.97 -18.43
C THR A 70 -0.27 -1.43 -19.07
N SER A 71 -0.38 -2.21 -20.14
CA SER A 71 0.78 -2.63 -20.94
C SER A 71 1.57 -1.42 -21.42
N SER A 72 2.89 -1.53 -21.45
CA SER A 72 3.76 -0.43 -21.85
C SER A 72 3.53 0.05 -23.29
N LYS A 73 2.90 -0.77 -24.14
CA LYS A 73 2.57 -0.43 -25.52
C LYS A 73 1.32 0.46 -25.65
N ASP A 74 0.47 0.45 -24.63
CA ASP A 74 -0.82 1.16 -24.62
C ASP A 74 -0.76 2.46 -23.81
N LEU A 75 0.40 2.79 -23.24
CA LEU A 75 0.67 4.06 -22.56
C LEU A 75 1.25 5.07 -23.54
N ASP A 76 0.84 6.32 -23.42
CA ASP A 76 1.54 7.40 -24.13
C ASP A 76 2.96 7.61 -23.54
N GLU A 77 3.82 8.34 -24.25
CA GLU A 77 5.21 8.55 -23.82
C GLU A 77 5.31 9.27 -22.47
N ARG A 78 4.37 10.16 -22.16
CA ARG A 78 4.36 10.90 -20.90
C ARG A 78 3.93 10.00 -19.75
N GLU A 79 2.85 9.25 -19.92
CA GLU A 79 2.35 8.27 -18.94
C GLU A 79 3.42 7.21 -18.66
N MET A 80 4.11 6.75 -19.70
CA MET A 80 5.24 5.83 -19.59
C MET A 80 6.33 6.40 -18.67
N GLN A 81 6.77 7.64 -18.91
CA GLN A 81 7.81 8.28 -18.10
C GLN A 81 7.36 8.43 -16.63
N VAL A 82 6.09 8.76 -16.39
CA VAL A 82 5.53 8.86 -15.04
C VAL A 82 5.56 7.49 -14.35
N VAL A 83 5.06 6.45 -15.01
CA VAL A 83 4.99 5.08 -14.47
C VAL A 83 6.38 4.52 -14.21
N LEU A 84 7.33 4.68 -15.14
CA LEU A 84 8.71 4.22 -14.97
C LEU A 84 9.41 4.92 -13.81
N ASN A 85 9.23 6.23 -13.67
CA ASN A 85 9.77 6.98 -12.54
C ASN A 85 9.16 6.48 -11.22
N ALA A 86 7.83 6.31 -11.17
CA ALA A 86 7.15 5.80 -9.99
C ALA A 86 7.60 4.38 -9.61
N LEU A 87 7.76 3.48 -10.59
CA LEU A 87 8.28 2.12 -10.41
C LEU A 87 9.70 2.13 -9.85
N ARG A 88 10.60 2.97 -10.38
CA ARG A 88 11.99 3.07 -9.90
C ARG A 88 12.04 3.52 -8.44
N TYR A 89 11.25 4.54 -8.08
CA TYR A 89 11.16 4.99 -6.69
C TYR A 89 10.51 3.93 -5.79
N ALA A 90 9.43 3.28 -6.24
CA ALA A 90 8.75 2.23 -5.50
C ALA A 90 9.71 1.06 -5.20
N TYR A 91 10.46 0.60 -6.19
CA TYR A 91 11.41 -0.50 -6.02
C TYR A 91 12.50 -0.16 -4.99
N SER A 92 13.03 1.06 -5.03
CA SER A 92 14.05 1.52 -4.09
C SER A 92 13.51 1.54 -2.65
N ILE A 93 12.31 2.08 -2.45
CA ILE A 93 11.65 2.14 -1.13
C ILE A 93 11.30 0.74 -0.64
N PHE A 94 10.73 -0.10 -1.51
CA PHE A 94 10.33 -1.47 -1.18
C PHE A 94 11.53 -2.31 -0.77
N ALA A 95 12.64 -2.24 -1.52
CA ALA A 95 13.87 -2.95 -1.18
C ALA A 95 14.41 -2.57 0.20
N ILE A 96 14.45 -1.27 0.53
CA ILE A 96 14.87 -0.79 1.85
C ILE A 96 13.94 -1.35 2.94
N ILE A 97 12.62 -1.30 2.72
CA ILE A 97 11.63 -1.82 3.68
C ILE A 97 11.79 -3.34 3.88
N CYS A 98 11.99 -4.11 2.81
CA CYS A 98 12.26 -5.54 2.90
C CYS A 98 13.53 -5.84 3.71
N ILE A 99 14.62 -5.09 3.46
CA ILE A 99 15.86 -5.25 4.23
C ILE A 99 15.62 -4.98 5.71
N ILE A 100 14.93 -3.88 6.05
CA ILE A 100 14.61 -3.53 7.45
C ILE A 100 13.79 -4.64 8.11
N ILE A 101 12.77 -5.17 7.43
CA ILE A 101 11.92 -6.23 7.97
C ILE A 101 12.73 -7.52 8.17
N ILE A 102 13.52 -7.93 7.18
CA ILE A 102 14.35 -9.15 7.29
C ILE A 102 15.33 -9.03 8.46
N TYR A 103 16.01 -7.89 8.60
CA TYR A 103 16.91 -7.64 9.73
C TYR A 103 16.18 -7.64 11.07
N ALA A 104 15.00 -7.01 11.16
CA ALA A 104 14.21 -7.00 12.38
C ALA A 104 13.81 -8.43 12.81
N PHE A 105 13.42 -9.29 11.87
CA PHE A 105 13.12 -10.69 12.14
C PHE A 105 14.37 -11.50 12.53
N ALA A 106 15.50 -11.25 11.88
CA ALA A 106 16.77 -11.91 12.21
C ALA A 106 17.25 -11.57 13.63
N ILE A 107 17.08 -10.32 14.07
CA ILE A 107 17.49 -9.87 15.41
C ILE A 107 16.51 -10.35 16.48
N ALA A 108 15.21 -10.33 16.20
CA ALA A 108 14.19 -10.63 17.20
C ALA A 108 14.08 -12.14 17.53
N GLU A 109 14.93 -12.99 16.95
CA GLU A 109 14.86 -14.47 17.03
C GLU A 109 13.44 -15.02 16.79
N ASN A 110 12.64 -14.24 16.05
CA ASN A 110 11.22 -14.48 15.92
C ASN A 110 10.96 -15.49 14.80
N GLN A 111 9.78 -16.11 14.89
CA GLN A 111 9.26 -17.08 13.94
C GLN A 111 9.42 -16.67 12.47
N PRO A 112 9.45 -17.64 11.53
CA PRO A 112 9.58 -17.35 10.10
C PRO A 112 8.53 -16.36 9.61
N ILE A 113 8.88 -15.63 8.54
CA ILE A 113 7.96 -14.73 7.83
C ILE A 113 6.71 -15.51 7.45
N ASP A 114 5.57 -15.13 8.02
CA ASP A 114 4.31 -15.79 7.75
C ASP A 114 3.57 -15.23 6.52
N VAL A 115 2.52 -15.94 6.13
CA VAL A 115 1.71 -15.63 4.95
C VAL A 115 1.05 -14.25 5.05
N VAL A 116 0.74 -13.77 6.26
CA VAL A 116 0.12 -12.45 6.43
C VAL A 116 1.12 -11.34 6.14
N LEU A 117 2.34 -11.43 6.67
CA LEU A 117 3.39 -10.48 6.33
C LEU A 117 3.77 -10.55 4.85
N ALA A 118 3.93 -11.76 4.29
CA ALA A 118 4.23 -11.95 2.88
C ALA A 118 3.13 -11.37 1.97
N GLY A 119 1.87 -11.63 2.28
CA GLY A 119 0.71 -11.08 1.56
C GLY A 119 0.62 -9.56 1.68
N GLY A 120 0.90 -9.02 2.87
CA GLY A 120 0.96 -7.57 3.11
C GLY A 120 2.06 -6.88 2.31
N LEU A 121 3.25 -7.49 2.23
CA LEU A 121 4.37 -7.00 1.41
C LEU A 121 4.06 -7.10 -0.08
N LEU A 122 3.45 -8.20 -0.53
CA LEU A 122 3.03 -8.35 -1.92
C LEU A 122 2.01 -7.26 -2.30
N TYR A 123 0.99 -7.09 -1.46
CA TYR A 123 0.01 -6.02 -1.64
C TYR A 123 0.68 -4.64 -1.69
N PHE A 124 1.57 -4.35 -0.73
CA PHE A 124 2.33 -3.10 -0.67
C PHE A 124 3.15 -2.86 -1.95
N ALA A 125 3.83 -3.88 -2.47
CA ALA A 125 4.61 -3.79 -3.70
C ALA A 125 3.77 -3.34 -4.90
N HIS A 126 2.50 -3.79 -4.98
CA HIS A 126 1.59 -3.41 -6.07
C HIS A 126 1.02 -2.00 -5.91
N ILE A 127 0.69 -1.57 -4.68
CA ILE A 127 0.07 -0.25 -4.46
C ILE A 127 1.09 0.88 -4.31
N LEU A 128 2.36 0.58 -4.04
CA LEU A 128 3.40 1.59 -3.87
C LEU A 128 3.65 2.44 -5.14
N PRO A 129 3.89 1.86 -6.34
CA PRO A 129 4.04 2.66 -7.55
C PRO A 129 2.77 3.46 -7.86
N VAL A 130 1.59 2.88 -7.63
CA VAL A 130 0.28 3.55 -7.82
C VAL A 130 0.13 4.76 -6.88
N GLY A 131 0.51 4.59 -5.61
CA GLY A 131 0.47 5.67 -4.63
C GLY A 131 1.46 6.79 -4.95
N ILE A 132 2.65 6.47 -5.46
CA ILE A 132 3.63 7.47 -5.90
C ILE A 132 3.08 8.28 -7.08
N VAL A 133 2.48 7.63 -8.09
CA VAL A 133 1.78 8.32 -9.18
C VAL A 133 0.68 9.21 -8.61
N GLY A 134 -0.26 8.65 -7.83
CA GLY A 134 -1.39 9.39 -7.29
C GLY A 134 -1.03 10.54 -6.33
N TRP A 135 0.16 10.51 -5.74
CA TRP A 135 0.67 11.58 -4.87
C TRP A 135 1.32 12.73 -5.66
N ASN A 136 2.02 12.37 -6.73
CA ASN A 136 2.86 13.29 -7.52
C ASN A 136 2.12 13.90 -8.70
N GLU A 137 1.15 13.20 -9.30
CA GLU A 137 0.41 13.69 -10.45
C GLU A 137 -0.30 15.01 -10.12
N LYS A 138 -0.08 16.02 -10.96
CA LYS A 138 -0.97 17.18 -11.04
C LYS A 138 -2.04 16.77 -12.04
N ASN A 139 -3.25 16.48 -11.56
CA ASN A 139 -4.41 16.28 -12.43
C ASN A 139 -4.52 17.54 -13.32
N ASN A 140 -4.14 17.39 -14.59
CA ASN A 140 -4.31 18.42 -15.61
C ASN A 140 -5.80 18.57 -15.91
#